data_AF-A0A914HZ55-F1
#
_entry.id   AF-A0A914HZ55-F1
#
_cell.length_a   1.000
_cell.length_b   1.000
_cell.length_c   1.000
_cell.angle_alpha   90.00
_cell.angle_beta   90.00
_cell.angle_gamma   90.00
#
_symmetry.space_group_name_H-M   'P 1'
#
loop_
_entity.id
_entity.type
_entity.pdbx_description
1 polymer ?
#
loop_
_entity_poly.entity_id
_entity_poly.type
_entity_poly.pdbx_seq_one_letter_code
_entity_poly.pdbx_strand_id
1 'polypeptide(L)' 'MSKSASLVGRMKHLLDTGNGADVQFLVGGGDEKELLPAHKLILMAASDVFEAMFPFDAQNANAASSI' A
#
# COMPACT_ATOMS: atom_id res chain seq x y z
N MET A 1 -2.44 31.24 -2.10
CA MET A 1 -1.53 30.13 -1.75
C MET A 1 -2.14 28.85 -2.30
N SER A 2 -1.44 28.13 -3.18
CA SER A 2 -2.00 26.97 -3.87
C SER A 2 -2.38 25.86 -2.88
N LYS A 3 -3.54 25.24 -3.10
CA LYS A 3 -4.11 24.09 -2.36
C LYS A 3 -3.19 22.86 -2.29
N SER A 4 -2.04 22.89 -2.97
CA SER A 4 -1.00 21.85 -3.00
C SER A 4 0.00 21.89 -1.84
N ALA A 5 -0.08 22.87 -0.92
CA ALA A 5 0.94 23.04 0.13
C ALA A 5 0.66 22.26 1.44
N SER A 6 -0.54 21.71 1.67
CA SER A 6 -0.84 20.99 2.90
C SER A 6 -0.43 19.52 2.83
N LEU A 7 0.04 18.96 3.94
CA LEU A 7 0.41 17.55 4.05
C LEU A 7 -0.73 16.63 3.62
N VAL A 8 -1.95 16.93 4.09
CA VAL A 8 -3.17 16.18 3.73
C VAL A 8 -3.43 16.21 2.21
N GLY A 9 -3.26 17.36 1.55
CA GLY A 9 -3.43 17.47 0.11
C GLY A 9 -2.42 16.64 -0.68
N ARG A 10 -1.16 16.60 -0.21
CA ARG A 10 -0.11 15.77 -0.83
C ARG A 10 -0.36 14.28 -0.59
N MET A 11 -0.77 13.88 0.61
CA MET A 11 -1.11 12.48 0.91
C MET A 11 -2.30 12.01 0.08
N LYS A 12 -3.34 12.84 -0.05
CA LYS A 12 -4.47 12.55 -0.94
C LYS A 12 -4.02 12.34 -2.38
N HIS A 13 -3.13 13.19 -2.90
CA HIS A 13 -2.60 13.00 -4.25
C HIS A 13 -1.86 11.67 -4.43
N LEU A 14 -1.06 11.24 -3.44
CA LEU A 14 -0.37 9.94 -3.50
C LEU A 14 -1.39 8.78 -3.54
N LEU A 15 -2.44 8.84 -2.73
CA LEU A 15 -3.51 7.83 -2.72
C LEU A 15 -4.32 7.82 -4.02
N ASP A 16 -4.73 9.00 -4.51
CA ASP A 16 -5.56 9.13 -5.72
C ASP A 16 -4.82 8.69 -6.99
N THR A 17 -3.50 8.92 -7.07
CA THR A 17 -2.69 8.61 -8.27
C THR A 17 -1.96 7.28 -8.19
N GLY A 18 -1.87 6.68 -7.01
CA GLY A 18 -1.04 5.49 -6.76
C GLY A 18 0.47 5.76 -6.89
N ASN A 19 0.91 7.02 -7.00
CA ASN A 19 2.33 7.33 -7.14
C ASN A 19 3.13 6.83 -5.92
N GLY A 20 4.18 6.05 -6.16
CA GLY A 20 5.00 5.44 -5.11
C GLY A 20 4.33 4.27 -4.39
N ALA A 21 3.24 3.69 -4.93
CA ALA A 21 2.66 2.46 -4.39
C ALA A 21 3.68 1.31 -4.43
N ASP A 22 3.79 0.60 -3.31
CA ASP A 22 4.75 -0.48 -3.06
C ASP A 22 4.07 -1.81 -2.70
N VAL A 23 2.74 -1.85 -2.81
CA VAL A 23 1.89 -3.04 -2.71
C VAL A 23 0.69 -2.93 -3.64
N GLN A 24 0.18 -4.07 -4.11
CA GLN A 24 -1.08 -4.17 -4.84
C GLN A 24 -1.94 -5.28 -4.22
N PHE A 25 -3.24 -5.01 -4.06
CA PHE A 25 -4.21 -5.99 -3.59
C PHE A 25 -5.05 -6.48 -4.76
N LEU A 26 -5.14 -7.80 -4.91
CA LEU A 26 -6.16 -8.41 -5.77
C LEU A 26 -7.45 -8.55 -4.96
N VAL A 27 -8.45 -7.75 -5.28
CA VAL A 27 -9.74 -7.73 -4.59
C VAL A 27 -10.86 -8.16 -5.54
N GLY A 28 -11.99 -8.62 -4.98
CA GLY A 28 -13.11 -9.16 -5.75
C GLY A 28 -13.07 -10.68 -5.90
N GLY A 29 -14.12 -11.24 -6.53
CA GLY A 29 -14.32 -12.67 -6.69
C GLY A 29 -14.55 -13.07 -8.15
N GLY A 30 -14.20 -14.30 -8.50
CA GLY A 30 -14.38 -14.81 -9.88
C GLY A 30 -13.65 -13.95 -10.91
N ASP A 31 -14.39 -13.53 -11.93
CA ASP A 31 -13.91 -12.71 -13.05
C ASP A 31 -13.91 -11.20 -12.74
N GLU A 32 -14.52 -10.77 -11.63
CA GLU A 32 -14.59 -9.37 -11.20
C GLU A 32 -13.42 -8.98 -10.28
N LYS A 33 -12.24 -9.52 -10.58
CA LYS A 33 -11.04 -9.21 -9.80
C LYS A 33 -10.37 -7.95 -10.32
N GLU A 34 -10.00 -7.06 -9.41
CA GLU A 34 -9.25 -5.85 -9.71
C GLU A 34 -7.98 -5.75 -8.85
N LEU A 35 -6.95 -5.12 -9.41
CA LEU A 35 -5.72 -4.80 -8.70
C LEU A 35 -5.79 -3.37 -8.18
N LEU A 36 -5.68 -3.22 -6.87
CA LEU A 36 -5.67 -1.92 -6.20
C LEU A 36 -4.25 -1.59 -5.70
N PRO A 37 -3.58 -0.57 -6.27
CA PRO A 37 -2.30 -0.10 -5.77
C PRO A 37 -2.46 0.64 -4.44
N ALA A 38 -1.53 0.44 -3.51
CA ALA A 38 -1.53 1.10 -2.20
C ALA A 38 -0.12 1.27 -1.62
N HIS A 39 -0.02 1.88 -0.45
CA HIS A 39 1.24 2.24 0.22
C HIS A 39 1.35 1.55 1.59
N LYS A 40 2.32 0.65 1.77
CA LYS A 40 2.49 -0.14 3.00
C LYS A 40 2.60 0.73 4.23
N LEU A 41 3.42 1.79 4.21
CA LEU A 41 3.60 2.68 5.36
C LEU A 41 2.30 3.36 5.79
N ILE A 42 1.45 3.75 4.83
CA ILE A 42 0.16 4.39 5.14
C ILE A 42 -0.80 3.35 5.74
N LEU A 43 -0.82 2.14 5.20
CA LEU A 43 -1.66 1.05 5.69
C LEU A 43 -1.27 0.58 7.09
N MET A 44 0.04 0.44 7.38
CA MET A 44 0.52 0.09 8.72
C MET A 44 0.14 1.17 9.73
N ALA A 45 0.31 2.44 9.39
CA ALA A 45 -0.08 3.55 10.28
C ALA A 45 -1.60 3.62 10.53
N ALA A 46 -2.42 3.06 9.64
CA ALA A 46 -3.87 3.11 9.71
C ALA A 46 -4.51 1.82 10.26
N SER A 47 -3.75 0.73 10.41
CA SER A 47 -4.30 -0.59 10.78
C SER A 47 -3.26 -1.52 11.39
N ASP A 48 -3.54 -1.97 12.61
CA ASP A 48 -2.75 -2.97 13.33
C ASP A 48 -2.61 -4.30 12.56
N VAL A 49 -3.59 -4.64 11.72
CA VAL A 49 -3.54 -5.84 10.87
C VAL A 49 -2.44 -5.70 9.82
N PHE A 50 -2.36 -4.55 9.14
CA PHE A 50 -1.32 -4.30 8.15
C PHE A 50 0.04 -4.07 8.79
N GLU A 51 0.09 -3.48 9.99
CA GLU A 51 1.30 -3.36 10.81
C GLU A 51 1.89 -4.72 11.16
N ALA A 52 1.05 -5.71 11.50
CA ALA A 52 1.51 -7.07 11.73
C ALA A 52 1.87 -7.83 10.43
N MET A 53 1.16 -7.57 9.34
CA MET A 53 1.29 -8.30 8.07
C MET A 53 2.58 -7.96 7.30
N PHE A 54 2.87 -6.68 7.06
CA PHE A 54 3.94 -6.31 6.12
C PHE A 54 5.38 -6.59 6.57
N PRO A 55 5.74 -6.45 7.86
CA PRO A 55 7.06 -6.86 8.34
C PRO A 55 7.29 -8.37 8.17
N PHE A 56 6.25 -9.18 8.34
CA PHE A 56 6.31 -10.62 8.12
C PHE A 56 6.49 -10.97 6.64
N ASP A 57 5.78 -10.29 5.74
CA ASP A 57 5.94 -10.47 4.29
C ASP A 57 7.35 -10.17 3.81
N ALA A 58 7.98 -9.11 4.33
CA ALA A 58 9.36 -8.76 3.98
C ALA A 58 10.37 -9.84 4.39
N GLN A 59 10.16 -10.47 5.56
CA GLN A 59 11.00 -11.56 6.04
C GLN A 59 10.82 -12.82 5.19
N ASN A 60 9.58 -13.15 4.82
CA ASN A 60 9.30 -14.31 3.98
C ASN A 60 9.83 -14.16 2.54
N ALA A 61 9.77 -12.97 1.96
CA ALA A 61 10.35 -12.71 0.64
C ALA A 61 11.87 -12.94 0.61
N ASN A 62 12.58 -12.55 1.69
CA ASN A 62 14.01 -12.79 1.83
C ASN A 62 14.33 -14.29 1.99
N ALA A 63 13.49 -15.04 2.71
CA ALA A 63 13.66 -16.48 2.86
C ALA A 63 13.43 -17.25 1.55
N ALA A 64 12.40 -16.88 0.78
CA ALA A 64 12.08 -17.52 -0.50
C ALA A 64 13.13 -17.25 -1.60
N SER A 65 13.89 -16.15 -1.51
CA SER A 65 14.95 -15.80 -2.46
C SER A 65 16.28 -16.50 -2.18
N SER A 66 16.36 -17.28 -1.10
CA SER A 66 17.58 -17.97 -0.64
C SER A 66 17.58 -19.48 -0.94
N ILE A 67 16.64 -19.95 -1.76
CA ILE A 67 16.44 -21.35 -2.18
C ILE A 67 16.60 -21.44 -3.70
#